data_AF-A0A0C2WWH9-F1
#
_entry.id   AF-A0A0C2WWH9-F1
#
_cell.length_a   1.000
_cell.length_b   1.000
_cell.length_c   1.000
_cell.angle_alpha   90.00
_cell.angle_beta   90.00
_cell.angle_gamma   90.00
#
_symmetry.space_group_name_H-M   'P 1'
#
loop_
_entity.id
_entity.type
_entity.pdbx_description
1 polymer ?
#
loop_
_entity_poly.entity_id
_entity_poly.type
_entity_poly.pdbx_seq_one_letter_code
_entity_poly.pdbx_strand_id
1 'polypeptide(L)'
;MGDPEPPECQPVAPLSAPQPRRRANQHKPLPPRLESDHWIVYYWHLGFPDAKIADHTLDHFDRKVFGLSAKSVQRIRGQLDLKGTIKQAATFETLKDIYQVLRARFPTMGARKMVSVIRQDYSIKVSEKLVNDFLRYIEPAAVEARKREQFKRRRFWSAGVMEIWSIDQHDKWGRFGLWWHLGIDPFTGRLAWLRVWWCNRNPRLLIGYYIAAGRVIGGIPLITMSDCGRENNGIANMHTVIRHRLDPTLATSLQHRFCINKNNIKSEAAWAQFRKQWVPGFEDALDFGVNNGLYNPADPLENLVFRWLAIPWLQTEVDQWVRLYNSTTRRANKNKVLPHGIPDIIHAKPERFNAKNFQILVPPVLFDEMQHEWAPLDDPVFQCTPLTFHIQAEIHYTSIGSPAVSKGTFWDIYASLLASFRDTPEDPTLWVAFRLANLGADEEMELMPGFQELRNGDKIVGDAAFIQGDYAAEFDDSDDDLADYAKFSSDDEQ
;
A
#
# COMPACT_ATOMS: atom_id res chain seq x y z
N MET A 1 -49.05 114.40 28.48
CA MET A 1 -47.94 113.44 28.56
C MET A 1 -48.59 112.08 28.43
N GLY A 2 -48.53 111.49 27.24
CA GLY A 2 -49.15 110.20 26.94
C GLY A 2 -48.17 109.09 27.28
N ASP A 3 -48.66 108.10 28.02
CA ASP A 3 -47.91 106.89 28.38
C ASP A 3 -47.62 106.04 27.13
N PRO A 4 -46.38 105.53 26.98
CA PRO A 4 -46.00 104.67 25.86
C PRO A 4 -46.39 103.21 26.10
N GLU A 5 -46.80 102.55 25.02
CA GLU A 5 -47.23 101.14 24.94
C GLU A 5 -46.16 100.14 25.48
N PRO A 6 -46.60 99.01 26.07
CA PRO A 6 -45.70 97.97 26.54
C PRO A 6 -45.12 97.12 25.38
N PRO A 7 -43.85 96.69 25.47
CA PRO A 7 -43.18 95.93 24.41
C PRO A 7 -43.61 94.46 24.34
N GLU A 8 -43.55 93.93 23.12
CA GLU A 8 -43.98 92.60 22.67
C GLU A 8 -43.37 91.41 23.43
N CYS A 9 -44.20 90.39 23.65
CA CYS A 9 -43.83 89.07 24.16
C CYS A 9 -42.89 88.32 23.20
N GLN A 10 -41.64 88.07 23.61
CA GLN A 10 -40.75 87.12 22.94
C GLN A 10 -40.97 85.69 23.47
N PRO A 11 -41.07 84.66 22.61
CA PRO A 11 -41.31 83.29 23.03
C PRO A 11 -40.07 82.65 23.66
N VAL A 12 -40.29 81.93 24.78
CA VAL A 12 -39.31 81.15 25.54
C VAL A 12 -38.79 79.98 24.68
N ALA A 13 -37.45 79.83 24.62
CA ALA A 13 -36.79 78.72 23.91
C ALA A 13 -37.13 77.35 24.55
N PRO A 14 -37.41 76.30 23.76
CA PRO A 14 -37.72 74.99 24.31
C PRO A 14 -36.49 74.28 24.87
N LEU A 15 -36.67 73.61 26.03
CA LEU A 15 -35.72 72.70 26.65
C LEU A 15 -35.19 71.68 25.63
N SER A 16 -33.86 71.54 25.57
CA SER A 16 -33.14 70.58 24.72
C SER A 16 -33.62 69.14 24.95
N ALA A 17 -34.04 68.48 23.86
CA ALA A 17 -34.46 67.08 23.85
C ALA A 17 -33.33 66.14 24.33
N PRO A 18 -33.66 65.03 25.03
CA PRO A 18 -32.66 64.04 25.44
C PRO A 18 -32.07 63.36 24.20
N GLN A 19 -30.73 63.28 24.14
CA GLN A 19 -30.05 62.57 23.06
C GLN A 19 -30.50 61.10 23.00
N PRO A 20 -30.69 60.53 21.79
CA PRO A 20 -31.14 59.15 21.65
C PRO A 20 -30.09 58.18 22.23
N ARG A 21 -30.55 57.25 23.08
CA ARG A 21 -29.75 56.12 23.57
C ARG A 21 -29.15 55.39 22.35
N ARG A 22 -27.81 55.36 22.25
CA ARG A 22 -27.09 54.56 21.24
C ARG A 22 -27.59 53.11 21.33
N ARG A 23 -28.11 52.57 20.23
CA ARG A 23 -28.46 51.14 20.11
C ARG A 23 -27.26 50.30 20.56
N ALA A 24 -27.48 49.36 21.48
CA ALA A 24 -26.45 48.41 21.88
C ALA A 24 -25.93 47.70 20.63
N ASN A 25 -24.61 47.71 20.45
CA ASN A 25 -23.96 47.14 19.27
C ASN A 25 -24.26 45.62 19.26
N GLN A 26 -25.00 45.13 18.26
CA GLN A 26 -25.44 43.72 18.18
C GLN A 26 -24.28 42.72 17.94
N HIS A 27 -23.05 43.21 17.81
CA HIS A 27 -21.87 42.41 17.50
C HIS A 27 -20.99 42.28 18.73
N LYS A 28 -20.56 41.04 19.04
CA LYS A 28 -19.57 40.77 20.08
C LYS A 28 -18.29 41.61 19.84
N PRO A 29 -17.65 42.11 20.90
CA PRO A 29 -16.38 42.81 20.77
C PRO A 29 -15.30 41.92 20.15
N LEU A 30 -14.31 42.56 19.52
CA LEU A 30 -13.12 41.86 19.03
C LEU A 30 -12.28 41.37 20.23
N PRO A 31 -11.57 40.23 20.11
CA PRO A 31 -10.59 39.81 21.09
C PRO A 31 -9.49 40.88 21.32
N PRO A 32 -8.82 40.87 22.49
CA PRO A 32 -7.69 41.75 22.78
C PRO A 32 -6.63 41.67 21.68
N ARG A 33 -6.19 42.83 21.18
CA ARG A 33 -5.29 42.94 20.02
C ARG A 33 -3.90 42.34 20.26
N LEU A 34 -3.37 42.48 21.47
CA LEU A 34 -2.04 41.98 21.83
C LEU A 34 -1.91 40.47 21.62
N GLU A 35 -2.97 39.71 21.94
CA GLU A 35 -2.99 38.25 21.84
C GLU A 35 -3.53 37.79 20.48
N SER A 36 -4.58 38.44 19.97
CA SER A 36 -5.20 38.02 18.70
C SER A 36 -4.32 38.27 17.48
N ASP A 37 -3.49 39.32 17.50
CA ASP A 37 -2.56 39.58 16.39
C ASP A 37 -1.54 38.46 16.24
N HIS A 38 -1.03 37.90 17.36
CA HIS A 38 -0.12 36.76 17.36
C HIS A 38 -0.74 35.54 16.65
N TRP A 39 -1.96 35.16 17.02
CA TRP A 39 -2.65 34.02 16.43
C TRP A 39 -3.02 34.25 14.96
N ILE A 40 -3.42 35.48 14.60
CA ILE A 40 -3.71 35.85 13.21
C ILE A 40 -2.46 35.72 12.34
N VAL A 41 -1.30 36.16 12.82
CA VAL A 41 -0.01 36.00 12.14
C VAL A 41 0.30 34.51 11.97
N TYR A 42 0.21 33.72 13.04
CA TYR A 42 0.48 32.29 13.03
C TYR A 42 -0.36 31.54 11.98
N TYR A 43 -1.68 31.66 12.02
CA TYR A 43 -2.58 30.99 11.08
C TYR A 43 -2.44 31.52 9.65
N TRP A 44 -2.04 32.78 9.48
CA TRP A 44 -1.73 33.32 8.16
C TRP A 44 -0.50 32.63 7.54
N HIS A 45 0.56 32.37 8.32
CA HIS A 45 1.75 31.65 7.86
C HIS A 45 1.45 30.17 7.53
N LEU A 46 0.48 29.56 8.24
CA LEU A 46 -0.05 28.23 7.87
C LEU A 46 -0.79 28.24 6.52
N GLY A 47 -1.14 29.41 5.99
CA GLY A 47 -1.77 29.55 4.67
C GLY A 47 -3.29 29.50 4.71
N PHE A 48 -3.90 29.68 5.87
CA PHE A 48 -5.35 29.62 6.02
C PHE A 48 -6.05 30.79 5.31
N PRO A 49 -7.26 30.58 4.76
CA PRO A 49 -8.12 31.66 4.31
C PRO A 49 -8.67 32.46 5.51
N ASP A 50 -9.08 33.72 5.29
CA ASP A 50 -9.49 34.64 6.36
C ASP A 50 -10.63 34.10 7.24
N ALA A 51 -11.53 33.30 6.69
CA ALA A 51 -12.59 32.64 7.45
C ALA A 51 -12.04 31.60 8.44
N LYS A 52 -11.08 30.77 8.02
CA LYS A 52 -10.41 29.80 8.90
C LYS A 52 -9.51 30.48 9.92
N ILE A 53 -8.80 31.54 9.53
CA ILE A 53 -8.02 32.33 10.49
C ILE A 53 -8.94 32.88 11.58
N ALA A 54 -10.11 33.41 11.22
CA ALA A 54 -11.07 33.95 12.18
C ALA A 54 -11.57 32.87 13.16
N ASP A 55 -11.98 31.71 12.64
CA ASP A 55 -12.47 30.60 13.46
C ASP A 55 -11.40 30.05 14.41
N HIS A 56 -10.21 29.75 13.90
CA HIS A 56 -9.12 29.20 14.72
C HIS A 56 -8.49 30.21 15.67
N THR A 57 -8.55 31.51 15.37
CA THR A 57 -8.15 32.55 16.33
C THR A 57 -9.13 32.58 17.50
N LEU A 58 -10.43 32.38 17.24
CA LEU A 58 -11.45 32.37 18.30
C LEU A 58 -11.38 31.16 19.22
N ASP A 59 -10.71 30.07 18.85
CA ASP A 59 -10.45 28.93 19.76
C ASP A 59 -9.62 29.34 20.99
N HIS A 60 -8.86 30.42 20.88
CA HIS A 60 -8.02 30.94 21.97
C HIS A 60 -8.75 31.94 22.88
N PHE A 61 -10.02 32.23 22.62
CA PHE A 61 -10.81 33.20 23.38
C PHE A 61 -12.20 32.65 23.72
N ASP A 62 -12.85 33.22 24.73
CA ASP A 62 -14.23 32.85 25.03
C ASP A 62 -15.17 33.31 23.90
N ARG A 63 -15.61 32.36 23.08
CA ARG A 63 -16.55 32.56 21.96
C ARG A 63 -17.89 33.15 22.42
N LYS A 64 -18.27 33.07 23.70
CA LYS A 64 -19.49 33.73 24.23
C LYS A 64 -19.28 35.24 24.37
N VAL A 65 -18.07 35.66 24.71
CA VAL A 65 -17.70 37.07 24.96
C VAL A 65 -17.23 37.76 23.69
N PHE A 66 -16.35 37.11 22.92
CA PHE A 66 -15.68 37.72 21.77
C PHE A 66 -16.17 37.16 20.43
N GLY A 67 -16.06 37.99 19.38
CA GLY A 67 -16.36 37.61 18.01
C GLY A 67 -15.32 38.13 17.04
N LEU A 68 -14.99 37.33 16.02
CA LEU A 68 -14.03 37.67 14.99
C LEU A 68 -14.57 37.16 13.65
N SER A 69 -14.72 38.06 12.68
CA SER A 69 -15.19 37.72 11.33
C SER A 69 -14.04 37.75 10.32
N ALA A 70 -14.20 37.06 9.19
CA ALA A 70 -13.24 37.11 8.09
C ALA A 70 -12.93 38.55 7.63
N LYS A 71 -13.92 39.45 7.64
CA LYS A 71 -13.74 40.88 7.32
C LYS A 71 -12.92 41.61 8.39
N SER A 72 -13.07 41.23 9.66
CA SER A 72 -12.27 41.76 10.75
C SER A 72 -10.82 41.30 10.58
N VAL A 73 -10.58 40.00 10.37
CA VAL A 73 -9.24 39.48 10.05
C VAL A 73 -8.62 40.19 8.85
N GLN A 74 -9.37 40.41 7.78
CA GLN A 74 -8.88 41.15 6.60
C GLN A 74 -8.41 42.58 6.96
N ARG A 75 -9.13 43.26 7.86
CA ARG A 75 -8.75 44.60 8.35
C ARG A 75 -7.53 44.55 9.26
N ILE A 76 -7.48 43.60 10.19
CA ILE A 76 -6.36 43.40 11.13
C ILE A 76 -5.08 43.08 10.33
N ARG A 77 -5.15 42.15 9.38
CA ARG A 77 -4.06 41.85 8.45
C ARG A 77 -3.57 43.08 7.69
N GLY A 78 -4.47 43.98 7.31
CA GLY A 78 -4.10 45.25 6.67
C GLY A 78 -3.29 46.17 7.57
N GLN A 79 -3.52 46.13 8.88
CA GLN A 79 -2.75 46.89 9.87
C GLN A 79 -1.40 46.20 10.21
N LEU A 80 -1.34 44.87 10.10
CA LEU A 80 -0.14 44.05 10.30
C LEU A 80 0.71 43.89 9.02
N ASP A 81 0.37 44.60 7.94
CA ASP A 81 0.97 44.48 6.59
C ASP A 81 0.96 43.06 5.97
N LEU A 82 0.10 42.16 6.46
CA LEU A 82 -0.06 40.78 5.96
C LEU A 82 -0.93 40.73 4.70
N LYS A 83 -0.38 41.22 3.58
CA LYS A 83 -1.10 41.34 2.30
C LYS A 83 -1.52 39.98 1.72
N GLY A 84 -2.62 39.99 0.97
CA GLY A 84 -3.05 38.84 0.17
C GLY A 84 -2.36 38.84 -1.20
N THR A 85 -2.42 37.74 -1.92
CA THR A 85 -1.73 37.56 -3.22
C THR A 85 -1.98 38.69 -4.22
N ILE A 86 -3.23 39.15 -4.34
CA ILE A 86 -3.60 40.24 -5.26
C ILE A 86 -2.98 41.58 -4.85
N LYS A 87 -2.97 41.88 -3.54
CA LYS A 87 -2.42 43.15 -3.01
C LYS A 87 -0.90 43.14 -2.94
N GLN A 88 -0.28 41.97 -2.79
CA GLN A 88 1.17 41.82 -2.78
C GLN A 88 1.76 42.12 -4.16
N ALA A 89 1.02 41.81 -5.24
CA ALA A 89 1.43 42.02 -6.63
C ALA A 89 2.86 41.51 -6.92
N ALA A 90 3.23 40.37 -6.32
CA ALA A 90 4.57 39.80 -6.47
C ALA A 90 4.91 39.58 -7.95
N THR A 91 6.11 40.00 -8.34
CA THR A 91 6.61 39.91 -9.71
C THR A 91 7.72 38.85 -9.82
N PHE A 92 8.18 38.58 -11.04
CA PHE A 92 9.35 37.73 -11.26
C PHE A 92 10.61 38.29 -10.56
N GLU A 93 10.77 39.60 -10.51
CA GLU A 93 11.91 40.23 -9.81
C GLU A 93 11.84 39.98 -8.30
N THR A 94 10.66 40.09 -7.69
CA THR A 94 10.47 39.74 -6.27
C THR A 94 10.85 38.29 -5.96
N LEU A 95 10.60 37.38 -6.90
CA LEU A 95 10.93 35.97 -6.76
C LEU A 95 12.42 35.68 -6.96
N LYS A 96 13.13 36.48 -7.75
CA LYS A 96 14.52 36.21 -8.17
C LYS A 96 15.48 36.17 -6.98
N ASP A 97 15.43 37.18 -6.11
CA ASP A 97 16.33 37.29 -4.97
C ASP A 97 16.03 36.20 -3.93
N ILE A 98 14.74 35.95 -3.67
CA ILE A 98 14.30 34.89 -2.75
C ILE A 98 14.67 33.51 -3.31
N TYR A 99 14.51 33.31 -4.62
CA TYR A 99 14.83 32.05 -5.29
C TYR A 99 16.30 31.67 -5.13
N GLN A 100 17.24 32.62 -5.25
CA GLN A 100 18.67 32.32 -5.09
C GLN A 100 18.97 31.74 -3.70
N VAL A 101 18.42 32.35 -2.66
CA VAL A 101 18.56 31.87 -1.28
C VAL A 101 17.88 30.51 -1.09
N LEU A 102 16.64 30.35 -1.59
CA LEU A 102 15.88 29.12 -1.44
C LEU A 102 16.50 27.96 -2.21
N ARG A 103 17.05 28.19 -3.40
CA ARG A 103 17.64 27.15 -4.23
C ARG A 103 19.00 26.72 -3.68
N ALA A 104 19.77 27.63 -3.04
CA ALA A 104 20.97 27.27 -2.29
C ALA A 104 20.65 26.39 -1.06
N ARG A 105 19.59 26.73 -0.32
CA ARG A 105 19.16 25.97 0.87
C ARG A 105 18.42 24.66 0.53
N PHE A 106 17.66 24.67 -0.56
CA PHE A 106 16.79 23.56 -0.98
C PHE A 106 16.87 23.32 -2.50
N PRO A 107 17.92 22.63 -2.98
CA PRO A 107 18.22 22.49 -4.40
C PRO A 107 17.08 21.90 -5.24
N THR A 108 16.32 20.94 -4.69
CA THR A 108 15.29 20.21 -5.45
C THR A 108 13.85 20.69 -5.20
N MET A 109 13.64 21.71 -4.36
CA MET A 109 12.31 22.16 -3.94
C MET A 109 11.38 22.54 -5.11
N GLY A 110 10.19 21.95 -5.14
CA GLY A 110 9.15 22.24 -6.13
C GLY A 110 8.29 23.46 -5.78
N ALA A 111 7.51 23.93 -6.77
CA ALA A 111 6.75 25.19 -6.69
C ALA A 111 5.82 25.28 -5.47
N ARG A 112 5.02 24.24 -5.18
CA ARG A 112 4.07 24.26 -4.06
C ARG A 112 4.74 24.43 -2.70
N LYS A 113 5.87 23.75 -2.49
CA LYS A 113 6.63 23.89 -1.25
C LYS A 113 7.31 25.26 -1.17
N MET A 114 7.84 25.75 -2.30
CA MET A 114 8.43 27.08 -2.40
C MET A 114 7.41 28.19 -2.07
N VAL A 115 6.16 28.09 -2.55
CA VAL A 115 5.06 29.00 -2.14
C VAL A 115 4.85 29.02 -0.62
N SER A 116 4.98 27.86 0.02
CA SER A 116 4.81 27.75 1.47
C SER A 116 5.97 28.38 2.23
N VAL A 117 7.21 28.16 1.79
CA VAL A 117 8.40 28.77 2.41
C VAL A 117 8.45 30.28 2.20
N ILE A 118 8.12 30.77 1.00
CA ILE A 118 8.02 32.22 0.73
C ILE A 118 6.99 32.87 1.67
N ARG A 119 5.88 32.19 1.94
CA ARG A 119 4.88 32.68 2.89
C ARG A 119 5.36 32.62 4.34
N GLN A 120 6.04 31.55 4.74
CA GLN A 120 6.47 31.34 6.12
C GLN A 120 7.67 32.22 6.50
N ASP A 121 8.71 32.20 5.68
CA ASP A 121 10.00 32.83 6.01
C ASP A 121 10.07 34.30 5.58
N TYR A 122 9.33 34.68 4.53
CA TYR A 122 9.40 36.03 3.95
C TYR A 122 8.10 36.82 4.10
N SER A 123 7.04 36.25 4.68
CA SER A 123 5.73 36.89 4.80
C SER A 123 5.13 37.37 3.47
N ILE A 124 5.47 36.71 2.36
CA ILE A 124 4.97 37.05 1.02
C ILE A 124 4.01 35.97 0.53
N LYS A 125 2.78 36.37 0.15
CA LYS A 125 1.84 35.46 -0.53
C LYS A 125 2.01 35.56 -2.04
N VAL A 126 2.50 34.47 -2.65
CA VAL A 126 2.62 34.30 -4.11
C VAL A 126 1.65 33.22 -4.60
N SER A 127 1.22 33.30 -5.87
CA SER A 127 0.41 32.23 -6.46
C SER A 127 1.31 31.08 -6.92
N GLU A 128 0.81 29.84 -6.79
CA GLU A 128 1.53 28.66 -7.30
C GLU A 128 1.75 28.76 -8.82
N LYS A 129 0.83 29.39 -9.55
CA LYS A 129 0.99 29.68 -10.98
C LYS A 129 2.20 30.58 -11.25
N LEU A 130 2.34 31.69 -10.53
CA LEU A 130 3.47 32.62 -10.71
C LEU A 130 4.81 31.93 -10.44
N VAL A 131 4.90 31.15 -9.36
CA VAL A 131 6.12 30.40 -9.02
C VAL A 131 6.41 29.35 -10.10
N ASN A 132 5.40 28.63 -10.58
CA ASN A 132 5.58 27.67 -11.68
C ASN A 132 6.06 28.33 -12.97
N ASP A 133 5.46 29.46 -13.35
CA ASP A 133 5.83 30.22 -14.55
C ASP A 133 7.27 30.78 -14.41
N PHE A 134 7.66 31.24 -13.22
CA PHE A 134 9.02 31.66 -12.90
C PHE A 134 10.03 30.49 -12.97
N LEU A 135 9.73 29.33 -12.38
CA LEU A 135 10.62 28.16 -12.41
C LEU A 135 10.78 27.62 -13.84
N ARG A 136 9.73 27.65 -14.67
CA ARG A 136 9.83 27.30 -16.09
C ARG A 136 10.76 28.24 -16.86
N TYR A 137 10.82 29.50 -16.45
CA TYR A 137 11.69 30.50 -17.07
C TYR A 137 13.16 30.33 -16.65
N ILE A 138 13.42 30.15 -15.35
CA ILE A 138 14.80 30.09 -14.80
C ILE A 138 15.43 28.69 -14.94
N GLU A 139 14.67 27.62 -14.71
CA GLU A 139 15.18 26.25 -14.67
C GLU A 139 14.33 25.26 -15.52
N PRO A 140 14.13 25.54 -16.82
CA PRO A 140 13.26 24.72 -17.68
C PRO A 140 13.68 23.25 -17.69
N ALA A 141 14.98 22.95 -17.68
CA ALA A 141 15.48 21.58 -17.64
C ALA A 141 15.10 20.84 -16.35
N ALA A 142 15.16 21.51 -15.19
CA ALA A 142 14.79 20.91 -13.90
C ALA A 142 13.26 20.72 -13.79
N VAL A 143 12.48 21.62 -14.37
CA VAL A 143 11.01 21.44 -14.47
C VAL A 143 10.67 20.29 -15.40
N GLU A 144 11.32 20.16 -16.55
CA GLU A 144 11.11 19.04 -17.47
C GLU A 144 11.60 17.71 -16.90
N ALA A 145 12.70 17.68 -16.14
CA ALA A 145 13.14 16.48 -15.43
C ALA A 145 12.06 15.96 -14.47
N ARG A 146 11.40 16.85 -13.70
CA ARG A 146 10.27 16.47 -12.82
C ARG A 146 9.02 16.01 -13.59
N LYS A 147 8.79 16.49 -14.82
CA LYS A 147 7.69 15.99 -15.67
C LYS A 147 7.99 14.61 -16.26
N ARG A 148 9.27 14.27 -16.48
CA ARG A 148 9.69 12.94 -16.95
C ARG A 148 9.46 11.84 -15.89
N GLU A 149 9.36 12.22 -14.63
CA GLU A 149 9.00 11.34 -13.50
C GLU A 149 7.49 11.06 -13.40
N GLN A 150 6.68 11.40 -14.40
CA GLN A 150 5.31 10.87 -14.47
C GLN A 150 5.35 9.35 -14.65
N PHE A 151 4.55 8.64 -13.86
CA PHE A 151 4.32 7.20 -14.00
C PHE A 151 3.91 6.88 -15.45
N LYS A 152 4.87 6.39 -16.25
CA LYS A 152 4.58 5.89 -17.59
C LYS A 152 3.79 4.59 -17.43
N ARG A 153 2.50 4.62 -17.76
CA ARG A 153 1.66 3.42 -17.78
C ARG A 153 2.26 2.40 -18.76
N ARG A 154 2.81 1.31 -18.22
CA ARG A 154 3.31 0.19 -19.00
C ARG A 154 2.15 -0.79 -19.26
N ARG A 155 2.09 -1.35 -20.47
CA ARG A 155 1.16 -2.43 -20.80
C ARG A 155 1.88 -3.75 -20.63
N PHE A 156 1.36 -4.62 -19.79
CA PHE A 156 1.84 -6.00 -19.71
C PHE A 156 1.27 -6.79 -20.89
N TRP A 157 2.14 -7.51 -21.59
CA TRP A 157 1.77 -8.36 -22.72
C TRP A 157 2.15 -9.81 -22.45
N SER A 158 1.30 -10.73 -22.89
CA SER A 158 1.56 -12.17 -22.91
C SER A 158 0.84 -12.74 -24.14
N ALA A 159 1.49 -13.69 -24.80
CA ALA A 159 1.06 -14.32 -26.04
C ALA A 159 -0.18 -15.21 -25.87
N GLY A 160 -0.39 -15.77 -24.68
CA GLY A 160 -1.48 -16.69 -24.42
C GLY A 160 -1.43 -17.35 -23.05
N VAL A 161 -2.37 -18.26 -22.85
CA VAL A 161 -2.50 -19.05 -21.62
C VAL A 161 -1.28 -19.97 -21.48
N MET A 162 -0.79 -20.15 -20.25
CA MET A 162 0.39 -20.98 -19.96
C MET A 162 1.69 -20.53 -20.66
N GLU A 163 1.76 -19.31 -21.20
CA GLU A 163 3.05 -18.80 -21.67
C GLU A 163 4.00 -18.59 -20.48
N ILE A 164 3.50 -17.96 -19.42
CA ILE A 164 4.30 -17.58 -18.26
C ILE A 164 3.54 -17.92 -16.99
N TRP A 165 4.22 -18.51 -16.01
CA TRP A 165 3.82 -18.38 -14.60
C TRP A 165 4.75 -17.39 -13.90
N SER A 166 4.12 -16.33 -13.38
CA SER A 166 4.73 -15.34 -12.49
C SER A 166 4.72 -15.89 -11.08
N ILE A 167 5.87 -15.82 -10.42
CA ILE A 167 6.08 -16.36 -9.07
C ILE A 167 6.55 -15.21 -8.18
N ASP A 168 6.04 -15.18 -6.96
CA ASP A 168 6.34 -14.14 -5.99
C ASP A 168 6.03 -14.60 -4.57
N GLN A 169 6.59 -13.90 -3.58
CA GLN A 169 6.42 -14.17 -2.16
C GLN A 169 6.09 -12.89 -1.38
N HIS A 170 5.50 -13.02 -0.20
CA HIS A 170 5.12 -11.86 0.62
C HIS A 170 5.46 -12.01 2.11
N ASP A 171 6.09 -10.97 2.65
CA ASP A 171 6.79 -11.03 3.95
C ASP A 171 6.07 -10.28 5.07
N LYS A 172 4.99 -9.57 4.80
CA LYS A 172 4.33 -8.69 5.80
C LYS A 172 3.81 -9.46 7.02
N TRP A 173 3.48 -10.73 6.83
CA TRP A 173 3.01 -11.62 7.89
C TRP A 173 4.15 -12.31 8.65
N GLY A 174 5.42 -12.01 8.32
CA GLY A 174 6.58 -12.50 9.07
C GLY A 174 6.53 -12.11 10.54
N ARG A 175 5.82 -11.02 10.89
CA ARG A 175 5.53 -10.62 12.28
C ARG A 175 4.71 -11.65 13.07
N PHE A 176 3.99 -12.55 12.40
CA PHE A 176 3.27 -13.67 13.01
C PHE A 176 4.04 -14.99 12.89
N GLY A 177 5.16 -15.01 12.16
CA GLY A 177 5.83 -16.25 11.74
C GLY A 177 5.15 -16.93 10.56
N LEU A 178 4.50 -16.18 9.67
CA LEU A 178 3.81 -16.69 8.47
C LEU A 178 4.24 -15.94 7.22
N TRP A 179 4.38 -16.65 6.11
CA TRP A 179 4.76 -16.09 4.81
C TRP A 179 3.86 -16.61 3.71
N TRP A 180 3.66 -15.80 2.67
CA TRP A 180 2.82 -16.16 1.53
C TRP A 180 3.66 -16.45 0.29
N HIS A 181 3.20 -17.42 -0.50
CA HIS A 181 3.81 -17.85 -1.76
C HIS A 181 2.75 -17.89 -2.85
N LEU A 182 3.01 -17.25 -3.98
CA LEU A 182 2.05 -17.07 -5.07
C LEU A 182 2.62 -17.55 -6.39
N GLY A 183 1.78 -18.22 -7.17
CA GLY A 183 1.99 -18.46 -8.59
C GLY A 183 0.77 -18.02 -9.38
N ILE A 184 0.95 -17.20 -10.40
CA ILE A 184 -0.13 -16.66 -11.24
C ILE A 184 0.21 -16.78 -12.72
N ASP A 185 -0.77 -17.14 -13.53
CA ASP A 185 -0.71 -16.97 -14.99
C ASP A 185 -1.10 -15.52 -15.33
N PRO A 186 -0.17 -14.67 -15.81
CA PRO A 186 -0.43 -13.26 -16.10
C PRO A 186 -1.49 -13.01 -17.17
N PHE A 187 -1.60 -13.91 -18.15
CA PHE A 187 -2.49 -13.77 -19.30
C PHE A 187 -3.95 -13.87 -18.87
N THR A 188 -4.24 -14.90 -18.07
CA THR A 188 -5.58 -15.18 -17.55
C THR A 188 -5.89 -14.40 -16.26
N GLY A 189 -4.86 -14.09 -15.47
CA GLY A 189 -4.99 -13.65 -14.08
C GLY A 189 -5.41 -14.78 -13.13
N ARG A 190 -5.22 -16.04 -13.53
CA ARG A 190 -5.57 -17.22 -12.73
C ARG A 190 -4.42 -17.56 -11.77
N LEU A 191 -4.74 -17.73 -10.50
CA LEU A 191 -3.79 -18.25 -9.52
C LEU A 191 -3.58 -19.74 -9.75
N ALA A 192 -2.33 -20.13 -10.01
CA ALA A 192 -1.90 -21.52 -10.01
C ALA A 192 -1.80 -22.05 -8.57
N TRP A 193 -1.29 -21.22 -7.65
CA TRP A 193 -1.32 -21.47 -6.21
C TRP A 193 -1.27 -20.17 -5.41
N LEU A 194 -1.75 -20.24 -4.18
CA LEU A 194 -1.49 -19.27 -3.11
C LEU A 194 -1.37 -20.05 -1.80
N ARG A 195 -0.18 -20.04 -1.19
CA ARG A 195 0.16 -20.87 -0.02
C ARG A 195 0.65 -20.03 1.14
N VAL A 196 0.23 -20.39 2.35
CA VAL A 196 0.80 -19.88 3.60
C VAL A 196 1.76 -20.91 4.16
N TRP A 197 2.91 -20.46 4.65
CA TRP A 197 3.87 -21.34 5.31
C TRP A 197 4.67 -20.62 6.39
N TRP A 198 5.47 -21.35 7.15
CA TRP A 198 6.30 -20.79 8.23
C TRP A 198 7.67 -20.28 7.76
N CYS A 199 8.01 -20.36 6.47
CA CYS A 199 9.19 -19.72 5.90
C CYS A 199 9.02 -19.41 4.41
N ASN A 200 9.85 -18.51 3.89
CA ASN A 200 9.91 -18.13 2.47
C ASN A 200 11.31 -18.26 1.85
N ARG A 201 12.34 -18.57 2.63
CA ARG A 201 13.75 -18.52 2.19
C ARG A 201 14.32 -19.86 1.72
N ASN A 202 13.49 -20.89 1.53
CA ASN A 202 13.93 -22.17 0.99
C ASN A 202 13.29 -22.40 -0.40
N PRO A 203 14.12 -22.50 -1.47
CA PRO A 203 13.66 -22.75 -2.84
C PRO A 203 12.76 -23.98 -3.01
N ARG A 204 12.95 -25.01 -2.18
CA ARG A 204 12.18 -26.27 -2.27
C ARG A 204 10.69 -26.06 -2.10
N LEU A 205 10.28 -25.08 -1.30
CA LEU A 205 8.85 -24.77 -1.10
C LEU A 205 8.20 -24.35 -2.41
N LEU A 206 8.82 -23.37 -3.09
CA LEU A 206 8.35 -22.89 -4.37
C LEU A 206 8.34 -24.03 -5.40
N ILE A 207 9.40 -24.84 -5.46
CA ILE A 207 9.48 -26.02 -6.34
C ILE A 207 8.33 -26.99 -6.06
N GLY A 208 8.08 -27.33 -4.80
CA GLY A 208 6.99 -28.22 -4.39
C GLY A 208 5.62 -27.69 -4.78
N TYR A 209 5.35 -26.40 -4.56
CA TYR A 209 4.09 -25.77 -4.97
C TYR A 209 3.92 -25.76 -6.49
N TYR A 210 5.00 -25.49 -7.21
CA TYR A 210 5.02 -25.50 -8.66
C TYR A 210 4.75 -26.92 -9.22
N ILE A 211 5.39 -27.96 -8.69
CA ILE A 211 5.16 -29.34 -9.09
C ILE A 211 3.72 -29.75 -8.80
N ALA A 212 3.20 -29.44 -7.60
CA ALA A 212 1.83 -29.73 -7.22
C ALA A 212 0.83 -29.06 -8.18
N ALA A 213 1.04 -27.78 -8.51
CA ALA A 213 0.21 -27.07 -9.47
C ALA A 213 0.30 -27.69 -10.87
N GLY A 214 1.51 -28.05 -11.31
CA GLY A 214 1.76 -28.68 -12.61
C GLY A 214 1.08 -30.04 -12.75
N ARG A 215 1.08 -30.86 -11.70
CA ARG A 215 0.36 -32.15 -11.66
C ARG A 215 -1.15 -31.98 -11.83
N VAL A 216 -1.74 -30.99 -11.17
CA VAL A 216 -3.19 -30.71 -11.26
C VAL A 216 -3.62 -30.41 -12.70
N ILE A 217 -2.79 -29.67 -13.45
CA ILE A 217 -3.10 -29.30 -14.83
C ILE A 217 -2.53 -30.27 -15.88
N GLY A 218 -1.67 -31.22 -15.49
CA GLY A 218 -1.01 -32.18 -16.38
C GLY A 218 0.14 -31.60 -17.21
N GLY A 219 0.75 -30.50 -16.76
CA GLY A 219 1.84 -29.86 -17.50
C GLY A 219 2.40 -28.60 -16.82
N ILE A 220 3.21 -27.86 -17.56
CA ILE A 220 3.92 -26.67 -17.07
C ILE A 220 3.78 -25.50 -18.06
N PRO A 221 4.02 -24.24 -17.65
CA PRO A 221 4.07 -23.11 -18.58
C PRO A 221 5.26 -23.23 -19.54
N LEU A 222 5.26 -22.42 -20.59
CA LEU A 222 6.39 -22.34 -21.53
C LEU A 222 7.66 -21.83 -20.85
N ILE A 223 7.51 -20.82 -19.98
CA ILE A 223 8.57 -20.26 -19.14
C ILE A 223 8.04 -19.90 -17.75
N THR A 224 8.95 -19.75 -16.79
CA THR A 224 8.66 -19.18 -15.47
C THR A 224 9.23 -17.76 -15.36
N MET A 225 8.68 -16.95 -14.46
CA MET A 225 9.11 -15.57 -14.24
C MET A 225 9.06 -15.23 -12.75
N SER A 226 10.09 -14.58 -12.22
CA SER A 226 10.16 -14.16 -10.81
C SER A 226 11.08 -12.95 -10.64
N ASP A 227 11.13 -12.35 -9.46
CA ASP A 227 12.14 -11.34 -9.13
C ASP A 227 13.53 -11.98 -8.93
N CYS A 228 14.59 -11.16 -8.94
CA CYS A 228 16.00 -11.60 -8.87
C CYS A 228 16.45 -12.16 -7.50
N GLY A 229 15.55 -12.81 -6.75
CA GLY A 229 15.83 -13.45 -5.48
C GLY A 229 16.46 -14.83 -5.64
N ARG A 230 17.39 -15.18 -4.72
CA ARG A 230 18.11 -16.46 -4.76
C ARG A 230 17.18 -17.64 -4.48
N GLU A 231 16.12 -17.41 -3.73
CA GLU A 231 15.07 -18.37 -3.43
C GLU A 231 14.34 -18.87 -4.70
N ASN A 232 14.35 -18.08 -5.78
CA ASN A 232 13.71 -18.43 -7.05
C ASN A 232 14.62 -19.26 -8.00
N ASN A 233 15.93 -19.32 -7.73
CA ASN A 233 16.88 -20.06 -8.56
C ASN A 233 16.52 -21.54 -8.69
N GLY A 234 15.99 -22.14 -7.62
CA GLY A 234 15.58 -23.54 -7.63
C GLY A 234 14.50 -23.83 -8.67
N ILE A 235 13.46 -23.01 -8.75
CA ILE A 235 12.45 -23.13 -9.82
C ILE A 235 13.07 -22.85 -11.18
N ALA A 236 13.89 -21.79 -11.32
CA ALA A 236 14.52 -21.44 -12.58
C ALA A 236 15.31 -22.62 -13.15
N ASN A 237 16.08 -23.29 -12.29
CA ASN A 237 16.86 -24.47 -12.62
C ASN A 237 15.97 -25.67 -12.97
N MET A 238 15.10 -26.11 -12.07
CA MET A 238 14.27 -27.30 -12.26
C MET A 238 13.35 -27.15 -13.48
N HIS A 239 12.75 -25.97 -13.70
CA HIS A 239 11.95 -25.70 -14.89
C HIS A 239 12.79 -25.84 -16.17
N THR A 240 14.02 -25.30 -16.16
CA THR A 240 14.96 -25.43 -17.29
C THR A 240 15.30 -26.89 -17.57
N VAL A 241 15.56 -27.70 -16.53
CA VAL A 241 15.82 -29.14 -16.68
C VAL A 241 14.64 -29.86 -17.32
N ILE A 242 13.41 -29.62 -16.86
CA ILE A 242 12.21 -30.24 -17.47
C ILE A 242 12.11 -29.86 -18.94
N ARG A 243 12.26 -28.57 -19.26
CA ARG A 243 12.16 -28.07 -20.65
C ARG A 243 13.25 -28.65 -21.55
N HIS A 244 14.49 -28.78 -21.07
CA HIS A 244 15.59 -29.39 -21.84
C HIS A 244 15.40 -30.89 -22.07
N ARG A 245 14.87 -31.62 -21.08
CA ARG A 245 14.55 -33.05 -21.24
C ARG A 245 13.43 -33.28 -22.26
N LEU A 246 12.45 -32.39 -22.30
CA LEU A 246 11.33 -32.47 -23.25
C LEU A 246 11.66 -31.89 -24.63
N ASP A 247 12.59 -30.94 -24.69
CA ASP A 247 13.06 -30.30 -25.91
C ASP A 247 14.58 -30.03 -25.84
N PRO A 248 15.41 -30.97 -26.33
CA PRO A 248 16.87 -30.84 -26.31
C PRO A 248 17.40 -29.64 -27.10
N THR A 249 16.60 -29.03 -27.98
CA THR A 249 17.03 -27.85 -28.76
C THR A 249 17.21 -26.61 -27.88
N LEU A 250 16.67 -26.62 -26.66
CA LEU A 250 16.74 -25.52 -25.71
C LEU A 250 18.00 -25.54 -24.83
N ALA A 251 18.87 -26.55 -24.99
CA ALA A 251 19.97 -26.88 -24.07
C ALA A 251 20.90 -25.71 -23.69
N THR A 252 20.99 -24.66 -24.50
CA THR A 252 21.85 -23.49 -24.23
C THR A 252 21.13 -22.34 -23.53
N SER A 253 19.83 -22.43 -23.28
CA SER A 253 19.00 -21.31 -22.84
C SER A 253 18.28 -21.58 -21.53
N LEU A 254 18.33 -20.59 -20.65
CA LEU A 254 17.60 -20.60 -19.37
C LEU A 254 16.11 -20.44 -19.67
N GLN A 255 15.25 -21.30 -19.13
CA GLN A 255 13.80 -21.24 -19.36
C GLN A 255 13.07 -20.46 -18.25
N HIS A 256 13.72 -19.41 -17.76
CA HIS A 256 13.25 -18.54 -16.70
C HIS A 256 13.54 -17.09 -17.04
N ARG A 257 12.64 -16.18 -16.65
CA ARG A 257 12.83 -14.73 -16.76
C ARG A 257 12.95 -14.12 -15.37
N PHE A 258 14.14 -13.60 -15.06
CA PHE A 258 14.30 -12.75 -13.89
C PHE A 258 13.85 -11.32 -14.21
N CYS A 259 12.88 -10.84 -13.44
CA CYS A 259 12.38 -9.48 -13.51
C CYS A 259 13.39 -8.53 -12.86
N ILE A 260 13.92 -7.60 -13.66
CA ILE A 260 14.70 -6.46 -13.17
C ILE A 260 13.74 -5.27 -12.99
N ASN A 261 13.91 -4.45 -11.94
CA ASN A 261 13.18 -3.19 -11.71
C ASN A 261 11.64 -3.30 -11.53
N LYS A 262 11.15 -4.18 -10.64
CA LYS A 262 9.72 -4.31 -10.27
C LYS A 262 8.80 -4.58 -11.48
N ASN A 263 9.25 -5.44 -12.39
CA ASN A 263 8.46 -5.81 -13.57
C ASN A 263 7.55 -7.03 -13.33
N ASN A 264 7.54 -7.59 -12.12
CA ASN A 264 6.62 -8.64 -11.66
C ASN A 264 5.20 -8.10 -11.37
N ILE A 265 4.74 -7.16 -12.20
CA ILE A 265 3.54 -6.32 -12.01
C ILE A 265 2.28 -7.16 -11.75
N LYS A 266 2.21 -8.35 -12.33
CA LYS A 266 1.03 -9.22 -12.25
C LYS A 266 0.92 -9.94 -10.92
N SER A 267 2.05 -10.33 -10.34
CA SER A 267 2.10 -10.84 -8.96
C SER A 267 1.79 -9.71 -7.98
N GLU A 268 2.37 -8.53 -8.15
CA GLU A 268 2.08 -7.35 -7.31
C GLU A 268 0.59 -6.97 -7.32
N ALA A 269 -0.04 -6.96 -8.50
CA ALA A 269 -1.47 -6.71 -8.63
C ALA A 269 -2.33 -7.81 -7.97
N ALA A 270 -1.91 -9.07 -8.05
CA ALA A 270 -2.59 -10.17 -7.36
C ALA A 270 -2.49 -10.02 -5.84
N TRP A 271 -1.32 -9.63 -5.32
CA TRP A 271 -1.15 -9.30 -3.90
C TRP A 271 -2.04 -8.14 -3.47
N ALA A 272 -2.16 -7.08 -4.28
CA ALA A 272 -3.05 -5.97 -3.98
C ALA A 272 -4.50 -6.43 -3.79
N GLN A 273 -5.01 -7.30 -4.68
CA GLN A 273 -6.36 -7.86 -4.57
C GLN A 273 -6.52 -8.76 -3.35
N PHE A 274 -5.56 -9.64 -3.09
CA PHE A 274 -5.57 -10.50 -1.90
C PHE A 274 -5.58 -9.68 -0.60
N ARG A 275 -4.74 -8.63 -0.53
CA ARG A 275 -4.64 -7.74 0.63
C ARG A 275 -5.87 -6.86 0.83
N LYS A 276 -6.59 -6.52 -0.24
CA LYS A 276 -7.82 -5.72 -0.16
C LYS A 276 -9.03 -6.55 0.27
N GLN A 277 -9.10 -7.80 -0.17
CA GLN A 277 -10.32 -8.61 -0.06
C GLN A 277 -10.30 -9.60 1.10
N TRP A 278 -9.15 -10.27 1.33
CA TRP A 278 -9.08 -11.40 2.26
C TRP A 278 -8.28 -11.07 3.51
N VAL A 279 -7.09 -10.47 3.36
CA VAL A 279 -6.14 -10.23 4.45
C VAL A 279 -6.75 -9.50 5.66
N PRO A 280 -7.54 -8.41 5.54
CA PRO A 280 -8.04 -7.69 6.71
C PRO A 280 -8.92 -8.58 7.60
N GLY A 281 -9.66 -9.51 7.00
CA GLY A 281 -10.52 -10.44 7.72
C GLY A 281 -9.77 -11.37 8.68
N PHE A 282 -8.49 -11.63 8.45
CA PHE A 282 -7.67 -12.56 9.24
C PHE A 282 -6.52 -11.86 9.95
N GLU A 283 -5.92 -10.83 9.34
CA GLU A 283 -4.87 -10.00 9.93
C GLU A 283 -5.35 -9.39 11.25
N ASP A 284 -6.58 -8.85 11.30
CA ASP A 284 -7.17 -8.29 12.52
C ASP A 284 -7.30 -9.34 13.64
N ALA A 285 -7.64 -10.58 13.29
CA ALA A 285 -7.76 -11.67 14.26
C ALA A 285 -6.39 -12.09 14.81
N LEU A 286 -5.36 -12.11 13.95
CA LEU A 286 -3.99 -12.44 14.36
C LEU A 286 -3.36 -11.30 15.19
N ASP A 287 -3.54 -10.06 14.76
CA ASP A 287 -3.09 -8.86 15.49
C ASP A 287 -3.75 -8.80 16.87
N PHE A 288 -5.03 -9.19 17.01
CA PHE A 288 -5.68 -9.29 18.33
C PHE A 288 -4.89 -10.19 19.30
N GLY A 289 -4.48 -11.39 18.87
CA GLY A 289 -3.75 -12.31 19.76
C GLY A 289 -2.35 -11.81 20.13
N VAL A 290 -1.64 -11.20 19.19
CA VAL A 290 -0.32 -10.61 19.47
C VAL A 290 -0.44 -9.39 20.39
N ASN A 291 -1.35 -8.46 20.08
CA ASN A 291 -1.49 -7.20 20.81
C ASN A 291 -2.01 -7.39 22.25
N ASN A 292 -2.76 -8.47 22.50
CA ASN A 292 -3.24 -8.81 23.84
C ASN A 292 -2.32 -9.79 24.59
N GLY A 293 -1.15 -10.12 24.03
CA GLY A 293 -0.19 -11.02 24.66
C GLY A 293 -0.65 -12.47 24.76
N LEU A 294 -1.61 -12.90 23.93
CA LEU A 294 -2.00 -14.31 23.82
C LEU A 294 -0.94 -15.12 23.08
N TYR A 295 -0.22 -14.47 22.16
CA TYR A 295 0.78 -15.11 21.32
C TYR A 295 2.03 -14.25 21.19
N ASN A 296 3.18 -14.85 21.50
CA ASN A 296 4.50 -14.31 21.27
C ASN A 296 5.23 -15.13 20.17
N PRO A 297 5.39 -14.60 18.95
CA PRO A 297 6.12 -15.26 17.88
C PRO A 297 7.58 -15.60 18.19
N ALA A 298 8.19 -14.92 19.16
CA ALA A 298 9.56 -15.18 19.60
C ALA A 298 9.67 -16.35 20.60
N ASP A 299 8.56 -16.75 21.23
CA ASP A 299 8.53 -17.92 22.11
C ASP A 299 8.43 -19.22 21.28
N PRO A 300 9.38 -20.16 21.40
CA PRO A 300 9.39 -21.38 20.61
C PRO A 300 8.15 -22.26 20.75
N LEU A 301 7.61 -22.39 21.96
CA LEU A 301 6.45 -23.25 22.21
C LEU A 301 5.21 -22.63 21.60
N GLU A 302 4.96 -21.36 21.93
CA GLU A 302 3.82 -20.61 21.41
C GLU A 302 3.84 -20.56 19.89
N ASN A 303 5.00 -20.35 19.29
CA ASN A 303 5.17 -20.32 17.84
C ASN A 303 4.90 -21.68 17.17
N LEU A 304 5.34 -22.80 17.76
CA LEU A 304 5.04 -24.14 17.23
C LEU A 304 3.55 -24.49 17.36
N VAL A 305 2.93 -24.21 18.52
CA VAL A 305 1.48 -24.39 18.71
C VAL A 305 0.70 -23.54 17.71
N PHE A 306 1.10 -22.28 17.55
CA PHE A 306 0.48 -21.35 16.61
C PHE A 306 0.60 -21.84 15.17
N ARG A 307 1.80 -22.23 14.70
CA ARG A 307 2.00 -22.76 13.34
C ARG A 307 1.16 -24.01 13.08
N TRP A 308 1.18 -24.97 14.01
CA TRP A 308 0.47 -26.24 13.89
C TRP A 308 -1.04 -26.02 13.71
N LEU A 309 -1.62 -25.04 14.42
CA LEU A 309 -3.04 -24.73 14.34
C LEU A 309 -3.39 -23.78 13.18
N ALA A 310 -2.61 -22.71 13.01
CA ALA A 310 -2.92 -21.62 12.09
C ALA A 310 -2.71 -21.98 10.62
N ILE A 311 -1.61 -22.66 10.27
CA ILE A 311 -1.27 -22.92 8.87
C ILE A 311 -2.34 -23.77 8.17
N PRO A 312 -2.78 -24.92 8.71
CA PRO A 312 -3.83 -25.72 8.07
C PRO A 312 -5.17 -24.99 7.96
N TRP A 313 -5.54 -24.22 8.99
CA TRP A 313 -6.77 -23.42 9.00
C TRP A 313 -6.72 -22.31 7.93
N LEU A 314 -5.68 -21.46 7.96
CA LEU A 314 -5.52 -20.36 7.01
C LEU A 314 -5.38 -20.87 5.57
N GLN A 315 -4.70 -22.00 5.36
CA GLN A 315 -4.60 -22.60 4.03
C GLN A 315 -5.98 -23.02 3.51
N THR A 316 -6.84 -23.59 4.36
CA THR A 316 -8.21 -23.97 3.99
C THR A 316 -9.04 -22.74 3.60
N GLU A 317 -8.93 -21.65 4.35
CA GLU A 317 -9.63 -20.38 4.08
C GLU A 317 -9.14 -19.73 2.78
N VAL A 318 -7.83 -19.75 2.53
CA VAL A 318 -7.26 -19.22 1.29
C VAL A 318 -7.58 -20.09 0.09
N ASP A 319 -7.59 -21.42 0.22
CA ASP A 319 -7.99 -22.30 -0.88
C ASP A 319 -9.43 -22.02 -1.32
N GLN A 320 -10.33 -21.72 -0.37
CA GLN A 320 -11.69 -21.26 -0.69
C GLN A 320 -11.68 -19.93 -1.46
N TRP A 321 -10.90 -18.96 -0.99
CA TRP A 321 -10.77 -17.66 -1.67
C TRP A 321 -10.18 -17.79 -3.07
N VAL A 322 -9.15 -18.62 -3.27
CA VAL A 322 -8.54 -18.88 -4.59
C VAL A 322 -9.56 -19.46 -5.56
N ARG A 323 -10.40 -20.41 -5.12
CA ARG A 323 -11.49 -20.96 -5.95
C ARG A 323 -12.45 -19.86 -6.40
N LEU A 324 -12.88 -18.99 -5.50
CA LEU A 324 -13.76 -17.86 -5.83
C LEU A 324 -13.06 -16.85 -6.74
N TYR A 325 -11.81 -16.52 -6.45
CA TYR A 325 -10.97 -15.61 -7.23
C TYR A 325 -10.85 -16.11 -8.68
N ASN A 326 -10.55 -17.38 -8.89
CA ASN A 326 -10.36 -17.96 -10.22
C ASN A 326 -11.67 -18.16 -11.01
N SER A 327 -12.81 -18.34 -10.32
CA SER A 327 -14.12 -18.59 -10.93
C SER A 327 -15.00 -17.34 -11.10
N THR A 328 -14.57 -16.18 -10.60
CA THR A 328 -15.35 -14.93 -10.68
C THR A 328 -14.89 -14.01 -11.81
N THR A 329 -15.85 -13.37 -12.47
CA THR A 329 -15.60 -12.39 -13.53
C THR A 329 -14.92 -11.14 -12.96
N ARG A 330 -13.85 -10.69 -13.62
CA ARG A 330 -13.19 -9.41 -13.28
C ARG A 330 -13.92 -8.22 -13.88
N ARG A 331 -13.90 -7.09 -13.16
CA ARG A 331 -14.36 -5.81 -13.70
C ARG A 331 -13.65 -5.53 -15.04
N ALA A 332 -14.42 -5.18 -16.06
CA ALA A 332 -13.88 -4.80 -17.35
C ALA A 332 -13.08 -3.50 -17.23
N ASN A 333 -11.91 -3.46 -17.88
CA ASN A 333 -11.04 -2.30 -17.90
C ASN A 333 -10.66 -2.02 -19.35
N LYS A 334 -11.15 -0.90 -19.90
CA LYS A 334 -10.92 -0.47 -21.29
C LYS A 334 -9.45 -0.32 -21.69
N ASN A 335 -8.54 -0.21 -20.72
CA ASN A 335 -7.11 -0.06 -20.95
C ASN A 335 -6.33 -1.39 -20.88
N LYS A 336 -6.99 -2.50 -20.49
CA LYS A 336 -6.38 -3.83 -20.41
C LYS A 336 -6.30 -4.42 -21.82
N VAL A 337 -5.10 -4.88 -22.19
CA VAL A 337 -4.86 -5.57 -23.49
C VAL A 337 -5.15 -7.07 -23.39
N LEU A 338 -4.93 -7.64 -22.20
CA LEU A 338 -5.18 -9.05 -21.89
C LEU A 338 -6.68 -9.35 -21.77
N PRO A 339 -7.11 -10.61 -21.98
CA PRO A 339 -8.52 -10.96 -22.04
C PRO A 339 -9.34 -10.59 -20.79
N HIS A 340 -10.61 -10.26 -21.01
CA HIS A 340 -11.60 -10.03 -19.96
C HIS A 340 -12.49 -11.26 -19.80
N GLY A 341 -12.76 -11.66 -18.56
CA GLY A 341 -13.62 -12.80 -18.28
C GLY A 341 -13.30 -13.45 -16.94
N ILE A 342 -13.83 -14.66 -16.77
CA ILE A 342 -13.53 -15.55 -15.65
C ILE A 342 -12.18 -16.23 -15.92
N PRO A 343 -11.17 -16.10 -15.03
CA PRO A 343 -9.85 -16.69 -15.23
C PRO A 343 -9.88 -18.18 -15.60
N ASP A 344 -10.68 -18.99 -14.91
CA ASP A 344 -10.81 -20.43 -15.21
C ASP A 344 -11.39 -20.70 -16.61
N ILE A 345 -12.33 -19.87 -17.10
CA ILE A 345 -12.88 -20.03 -18.45
C ILE A 345 -11.86 -19.63 -19.51
N ILE A 346 -11.11 -18.54 -19.28
CA ILE A 346 -10.04 -18.12 -20.19
C ILE A 346 -8.97 -19.21 -20.28
N HIS A 347 -8.59 -19.77 -19.12
CA HIS A 347 -7.61 -20.85 -19.05
C HIS A 347 -8.08 -22.12 -19.77
N ALA A 348 -9.32 -22.56 -19.53
CA ALA A 348 -9.86 -23.79 -20.10
C ALA A 348 -10.25 -23.69 -21.59
N LYS A 349 -10.55 -22.47 -22.08
CA LYS A 349 -11.09 -22.22 -23.43
C LYS A 349 -10.43 -21.02 -24.11
N PRO A 350 -9.09 -21.01 -24.28
CA PRO A 350 -8.34 -19.88 -24.82
C PRO A 350 -8.80 -19.46 -26.23
N GLU A 351 -9.26 -20.41 -27.04
CA GLU A 351 -9.78 -20.18 -28.39
C GLU A 351 -10.97 -19.21 -28.42
N ARG A 352 -11.78 -19.16 -27.35
CA ARG A 352 -12.89 -18.19 -27.22
C ARG A 352 -12.41 -16.75 -27.02
N PHE A 353 -11.13 -16.56 -26.72
CA PHE A 353 -10.49 -15.28 -26.47
C PHE A 353 -9.42 -14.96 -27.53
N ASN A 354 -9.45 -15.64 -28.68
CA ASN A 354 -8.44 -15.54 -29.74
C ASN A 354 -7.00 -15.75 -29.21
N ALA A 355 -6.85 -16.62 -28.21
CA ALA A 355 -5.60 -16.92 -27.54
C ALA A 355 -5.13 -18.35 -27.86
N LYS A 356 -3.84 -18.60 -27.70
CA LYS A 356 -3.26 -19.95 -27.76
C LYS A 356 -3.00 -20.48 -26.34
N ASN A 357 -2.96 -21.80 -26.23
CA ASN A 357 -2.44 -22.49 -25.05
C ASN A 357 -0.99 -22.90 -25.30
N PHE A 358 -0.08 -22.46 -24.43
CA PHE A 358 1.36 -22.77 -24.50
C PHE A 358 1.79 -23.83 -23.48
N GLN A 359 0.82 -24.54 -22.88
CA GLN A 359 1.09 -25.61 -21.94
C GLN A 359 2.00 -26.68 -22.54
N ILE A 360 3.03 -27.04 -21.78
CA ILE A 360 3.90 -28.16 -22.09
C ILE A 360 3.46 -29.35 -21.25
N LEU A 361 3.04 -30.43 -21.90
CA LEU A 361 2.63 -31.64 -21.21
C LEU A 361 3.85 -32.33 -20.61
N VAL A 362 3.75 -32.74 -19.35
CA VAL A 362 4.83 -33.37 -18.60
C VAL A 362 4.36 -34.74 -18.12
N PRO A 363 5.07 -35.84 -18.47
CA PRO A 363 4.74 -37.16 -17.95
C PRO A 363 4.81 -37.21 -16.42
N PRO A 364 3.90 -37.93 -15.72
CA PRO A 364 3.93 -38.04 -14.27
C PRO A 364 5.27 -38.49 -13.69
N VAL A 365 5.95 -39.42 -14.36
CA VAL A 365 7.28 -39.93 -13.97
C VAL A 365 8.31 -38.80 -13.92
N LEU A 366 8.28 -37.86 -14.87
CA LEU A 366 9.20 -36.73 -14.86
C LEU A 366 8.89 -35.77 -13.69
N PHE A 367 7.63 -35.60 -13.30
CA PHE A 367 7.31 -34.87 -12.06
C PHE A 367 7.81 -35.61 -10.81
N ASP A 368 7.76 -36.95 -10.79
CA ASP A 368 8.26 -37.76 -9.66
C ASP A 368 9.77 -37.63 -9.52
N GLU A 369 10.51 -37.71 -10.62
CA GLU A 369 11.96 -37.49 -10.67
C GLU A 369 12.34 -36.09 -10.19
N MET A 370 11.67 -35.05 -10.69
CA MET A 370 11.95 -33.67 -10.29
C MET A 370 11.60 -33.39 -8.84
N GLN A 371 10.51 -33.98 -8.32
CA GLN A 371 10.18 -33.89 -6.90
C GLN A 371 11.28 -34.54 -6.06
N HIS A 372 11.72 -35.74 -6.43
CA HIS A 372 12.75 -36.46 -5.68
C HIS A 372 14.11 -35.73 -5.69
N GLU A 373 14.50 -35.14 -6.82
CA GLU A 373 15.78 -34.48 -6.98
C GLU A 373 15.81 -33.05 -6.38
N TRP A 374 14.74 -32.27 -6.58
CA TRP A 374 14.74 -30.84 -6.29
C TRP A 374 13.92 -30.44 -5.07
N ALA A 375 12.98 -31.27 -4.63
CA ALA A 375 12.10 -30.98 -3.49
C ALA A 375 11.68 -32.28 -2.76
N PRO A 376 12.62 -33.03 -2.15
CA PRO A 376 12.27 -34.29 -1.48
C PRO A 376 11.16 -34.08 -0.45
N LEU A 377 10.11 -34.91 -0.47
CA LEU A 377 8.94 -34.72 0.42
C LEU A 377 9.25 -34.96 1.90
N ASP A 378 10.34 -35.66 2.19
CA ASP A 378 10.88 -35.92 3.52
C ASP A 378 11.80 -34.79 4.03
N ASP A 379 12.07 -33.76 3.20
CA ASP A 379 12.84 -32.59 3.61
C ASP A 379 12.14 -31.86 4.78
N PRO A 380 12.87 -31.50 5.85
CA PRO A 380 12.30 -30.82 7.01
C PRO A 380 11.52 -29.55 6.70
N VAL A 381 11.80 -28.85 5.60
CA VAL A 381 11.10 -27.62 5.23
C VAL A 381 9.60 -27.85 4.97
N PHE A 382 9.21 -29.06 4.55
CA PHE A 382 7.81 -29.43 4.30
C PHE A 382 7.06 -29.84 5.57
N GLN A 383 7.74 -29.94 6.71
CA GLN A 383 7.12 -30.22 8.00
C GLN A 383 6.64 -28.91 8.62
N CYS A 384 5.36 -28.82 8.97
CA CYS A 384 4.80 -27.61 9.62
C CYS A 384 5.44 -27.38 11.00
N THR A 385 5.69 -28.49 11.71
CA THR A 385 6.40 -28.58 12.98
C THR A 385 7.23 -29.87 13.00
N PRO A 386 8.25 -29.99 13.86
CA PRO A 386 8.96 -31.26 14.06
C PRO A 386 8.01 -32.43 14.34
N LEU A 387 8.35 -33.62 13.86
CA LEU A 387 7.51 -34.82 13.99
C LEU A 387 7.11 -35.13 15.44
N THR A 388 8.05 -35.01 16.39
CA THR A 388 7.78 -35.24 17.82
C THR A 388 6.76 -34.26 18.38
N PHE A 389 6.90 -32.97 18.03
CA PHE A 389 5.95 -31.92 18.40
C PHE A 389 4.58 -32.18 17.76
N HIS A 390 4.55 -32.55 16.48
CA HIS A 390 3.31 -32.83 15.75
C HIS A 390 2.50 -33.95 16.43
N ILE A 391 3.15 -35.06 16.80
CA ILE A 391 2.51 -36.19 17.50
C ILE A 391 1.94 -35.75 18.85
N GLN A 392 2.69 -34.98 19.64
CA GLN A 392 2.19 -34.43 20.91
C GLN A 392 1.02 -33.48 20.70
N ALA A 393 1.09 -32.60 19.70
CA ALA A 393 0.03 -31.67 19.37
C ALA A 393 -1.26 -32.42 18.98
N GLU A 394 -1.17 -33.50 18.20
CA GLU A 394 -2.32 -34.35 17.88
C GLU A 394 -2.94 -35.00 19.13
N ILE A 395 -2.12 -35.49 20.07
CA ILE A 395 -2.61 -36.07 21.33
C ILE A 395 -3.35 -35.02 22.15
N HIS A 396 -2.75 -33.84 22.35
CA HIS A 396 -3.38 -32.76 23.10
C HIS A 396 -4.64 -32.24 22.41
N TYR A 397 -4.61 -32.06 21.10
CA TYR A 397 -5.78 -31.64 20.32
C TYR A 397 -6.93 -32.64 20.39
N THR A 398 -6.61 -33.95 20.38
CA THR A 398 -7.58 -35.02 20.61
C THR A 398 -8.17 -34.94 22.02
N SER A 399 -7.34 -34.67 23.03
CA SER A 399 -7.78 -34.59 24.44
C SER A 399 -8.74 -33.44 24.71
N ILE A 400 -8.62 -32.32 23.97
CA ILE A 400 -9.57 -31.18 24.05
C ILE A 400 -10.79 -31.36 23.14
N GLY A 401 -10.99 -32.57 22.57
CA GLY A 401 -12.17 -32.93 21.78
C GLY A 401 -12.10 -32.62 20.30
N SER A 402 -10.91 -32.31 19.74
CA SER A 402 -10.70 -31.97 18.32
C SER A 402 -11.68 -30.89 17.79
N PRO A 403 -11.81 -29.75 18.47
CA PRO A 403 -12.81 -28.73 18.15
C PRO A 403 -12.57 -28.11 16.77
N ALA A 404 -13.63 -27.81 16.02
CA ALA A 404 -13.49 -27.19 14.69
C ALA A 404 -12.83 -25.80 14.79
N VAL A 405 -11.74 -25.60 14.04
CA VAL A 405 -11.00 -24.34 13.98
C VAL A 405 -11.70 -23.37 13.03
N SER A 406 -11.98 -22.17 13.53
CA SER A 406 -12.60 -21.07 12.79
C SER A 406 -12.09 -19.74 13.35
N LYS A 407 -12.37 -18.62 12.67
CA LYS A 407 -12.01 -17.28 13.18
C LYS A 407 -12.53 -17.02 14.60
N GLY A 408 -13.73 -17.53 14.94
CA GLY A 408 -14.34 -17.33 16.24
C GLY A 408 -13.84 -18.28 17.34
N THR A 409 -13.24 -19.41 16.98
CA THR A 409 -12.79 -20.45 17.93
C THR A 409 -11.27 -20.55 18.03
N PHE A 410 -10.54 -19.93 17.10
CA PHE A 410 -9.09 -20.10 16.96
C PHE A 410 -8.32 -19.85 18.26
N TRP A 411 -8.55 -18.70 18.91
CA TRP A 411 -7.80 -18.33 20.11
C TRP A 411 -8.13 -19.17 21.34
N ASP A 412 -9.39 -19.60 21.49
CA ASP A 412 -9.80 -20.48 22.59
C ASP A 412 -9.16 -21.87 22.45
N ILE A 413 -9.13 -22.39 21.22
CA ILE A 413 -8.48 -23.67 20.90
C ILE A 413 -6.97 -23.55 21.10
N TYR A 414 -6.36 -22.47 20.59
CA TYR A 414 -4.94 -22.18 20.77
C TYR A 414 -4.56 -22.13 22.25
N ALA A 415 -5.31 -21.38 23.08
CA ALA A 415 -5.03 -21.25 24.50
C ALA A 415 -5.16 -22.59 25.24
N SER A 416 -6.18 -23.38 24.91
CA SER A 416 -6.39 -24.72 25.48
C SER A 416 -5.27 -25.69 25.10
N LEU A 417 -4.83 -25.64 23.84
CA LEU A 417 -3.74 -26.46 23.33
C LEU A 417 -2.42 -26.06 23.99
N LEU A 418 -2.13 -24.76 24.08
CA LEU A 418 -0.94 -24.22 24.73
C LEU A 418 -0.91 -24.56 26.23
N ALA A 419 -2.04 -24.49 26.93
CA ALA A 419 -2.15 -24.90 28.32
C ALA A 419 -1.80 -26.39 28.50
N SER A 420 -2.29 -27.25 27.59
CA SER A 420 -1.99 -28.69 27.62
C SER A 420 -0.49 -28.97 27.51
N PHE A 421 0.22 -28.21 26.65
CA PHE A 421 1.68 -28.29 26.57
C PHE A 421 2.38 -27.79 27.83
N ARG A 422 1.88 -26.72 28.46
CA ARG A 422 2.45 -26.15 29.69
C ARG A 422 2.23 -27.04 30.93
N ASP A 423 1.14 -27.82 30.95
CA ASP A 423 0.82 -28.76 32.02
C ASP A 423 1.60 -30.09 31.89
N THR A 424 2.24 -30.32 30.74
CA THR A 424 3.13 -31.45 30.51
C THR A 424 4.54 -31.08 30.97
N PRO A 425 5.34 -32.00 31.58
CA PRO A 425 6.70 -31.69 32.00
C PRO A 425 7.50 -31.05 30.86
N GLU A 426 8.26 -29.99 31.15
CA GLU A 426 9.09 -29.31 30.15
C GLU A 426 9.89 -30.34 29.36
N ASP A 427 9.70 -30.36 28.04
CA ASP A 427 10.55 -31.13 27.15
C ASP A 427 11.85 -30.33 26.94
N PRO A 428 12.99 -30.74 27.54
CA PRO A 428 14.26 -30.04 27.37
C PRO A 428 14.74 -30.03 25.91
N THR A 429 14.13 -30.83 25.05
CA THR A 429 14.42 -30.85 23.61
C THR A 429 13.58 -29.87 22.81
N LEU A 430 12.60 -29.15 23.39
CA LEU A 430 11.72 -28.24 22.65
C LEU A 430 12.49 -27.16 21.88
N TRP A 431 13.49 -26.54 22.52
CA TRP A 431 14.32 -25.55 21.84
C TRP A 431 15.18 -26.17 20.73
N VAL A 432 15.63 -27.42 20.93
CA VAL A 432 16.33 -28.18 19.88
C VAL A 432 15.36 -28.47 18.74
N ALA A 433 14.15 -28.95 19.01
CA ALA A 433 13.11 -29.22 18.04
C ALA A 433 12.73 -27.95 17.26
N PHE A 434 12.57 -26.81 17.94
CA PHE A 434 12.33 -25.51 17.30
C PHE A 434 13.47 -25.11 16.37
N ARG A 435 14.74 -25.26 16.81
CA ARG A 435 15.87 -24.99 15.93
C ARG A 435 15.93 -25.96 14.76
N LEU A 436 15.71 -27.25 15.00
CA LEU A 436 15.65 -28.28 13.94
C LEU A 436 14.54 -27.97 12.93
N ALA A 437 13.36 -27.53 13.39
CA ALA A 437 12.25 -27.11 12.53
C ALA A 437 12.70 -25.99 11.58
N ASN A 438 13.47 -25.04 12.10
CA ASN A 438 13.92 -23.87 11.35
C ASN A 438 15.30 -24.08 10.68
N LEU A 439 15.97 -25.23 10.83
CA LEU A 439 17.29 -25.48 10.22
C LEU A 439 17.23 -25.41 8.69
N GLY A 440 16.12 -25.88 8.11
CA GLY A 440 15.88 -25.83 6.66
C GLY A 440 15.30 -24.51 6.17
N ALA A 441 15.19 -23.46 6.99
CA ALA A 441 14.56 -22.21 6.58
C ALA A 441 15.40 -21.42 5.59
N ASP A 442 16.71 -21.35 5.82
CA ASP A 442 17.68 -20.56 5.06
C ASP A 442 18.53 -21.50 4.19
N GLU A 443 17.97 -21.95 3.07
CA GLU A 443 18.71 -22.71 2.06
C GLU A 443 18.73 -21.94 0.75
N GLU A 444 19.87 -21.96 0.07
CA GLU A 444 20.00 -21.32 -1.23
C GLU A 444 20.36 -22.37 -2.28
N MET A 445 19.82 -22.21 -3.49
CA MET A 445 20.25 -22.96 -4.66
C MET A 445 20.98 -21.99 -5.60
N GLU A 446 22.19 -22.35 -6.01
CA GLU A 446 22.89 -21.58 -7.04
C GLU A 446 22.20 -21.74 -8.39
N LEU A 447 22.13 -20.67 -9.16
CA LEU A 447 21.64 -20.73 -10.53
C LEU A 447 22.62 -21.55 -11.38
N MET A 448 22.12 -22.49 -12.18
CA MET A 448 22.97 -23.29 -13.05
C MET A 448 23.75 -22.38 -14.03
N PRO A 449 25.09 -22.50 -14.09
CA PRO A 449 25.91 -21.61 -14.90
C PRO A 449 25.86 -21.96 -16.40
N GLY A 450 26.23 -21.01 -17.25
CA GLY A 450 26.47 -21.25 -18.68
C GLY A 450 25.23 -21.21 -19.59
N PHE A 451 24.05 -20.94 -19.04
CA PHE A 451 22.84 -20.73 -19.85
C PHE A 451 22.68 -19.29 -20.31
N GLN A 452 22.24 -19.10 -21.55
CA GLN A 452 21.90 -17.80 -22.10
C GLN A 452 20.52 -17.37 -21.59
N GLU A 453 20.42 -16.14 -21.11
CA GLU A 453 19.13 -15.53 -20.78
C GLU A 453 18.23 -15.44 -22.02
N LEU A 454 16.93 -15.60 -21.82
CA LEU A 454 15.96 -15.37 -22.88
C LEU A 454 16.04 -13.93 -23.35
N ARG A 455 16.05 -13.73 -24.67
CA ARG A 455 15.94 -12.38 -25.22
C ARG A 455 14.64 -11.76 -24.72
N ASN A 456 14.75 -10.65 -24.00
CA ASN A 456 13.60 -9.81 -23.74
C ASN A 456 13.09 -9.34 -25.10
N GLY A 457 11.88 -9.78 -25.49
CA GLY A 457 11.20 -9.20 -26.64
C GLY A 457 11.17 -7.69 -26.47
N ASP A 458 11.37 -6.95 -27.57
CA ASP A 458 11.38 -5.50 -27.53
C ASP A 458 10.19 -4.99 -26.73
N LYS A 459 10.44 -4.12 -25.76
CA LYS A 459 9.38 -3.39 -25.06
C LYS A 459 8.65 -2.60 -26.15
N ILE A 460 7.49 -3.08 -26.59
CA ILE A 460 6.63 -2.33 -27.50
C ILE A 460 6.03 -1.17 -26.70
N VAL A 461 6.81 -0.11 -26.59
CA VAL A 461 6.34 1.22 -26.26
C VAL A 461 5.57 1.67 -27.51
N GLY A 462 4.24 1.72 -27.45
CA GLY A 462 3.46 2.32 -28.52
C GLY A 462 4.00 3.72 -28.84
N ASP A 463 4.03 4.07 -30.12
CA ASP A 463 4.70 5.25 -30.70
C ASP A 463 4.68 6.50 -29.80
N ALA A 464 5.75 6.65 -29.01
CA ALA A 464 6.18 7.90 -28.41
C ALA A 464 7.66 7.77 -28.01
N ALA A 465 8.51 8.12 -28.97
CA ALA A 465 9.92 8.52 -28.86
C ALA A 465 10.77 7.96 -27.70
N PHE A 466 11.81 7.22 -28.09
CA PHE A 466 13.00 6.84 -27.32
C PHE A 466 13.50 7.94 -26.37
N ILE A 467 13.76 7.58 -25.10
CA ILE A 467 15.01 7.86 -24.36
C ILE A 467 15.23 6.73 -23.33
N GLN A 468 16.41 6.11 -23.41
CA GLN A 468 16.96 5.09 -22.52
C GLN A 468 17.23 5.67 -21.12
N GLY A 469 16.83 4.99 -20.06
CA GLY A 469 17.12 5.41 -18.67
C GLY A 469 16.54 4.47 -17.62
N ASP A 470 17.42 3.93 -16.78
CA ASP A 470 17.13 3.11 -15.60
C ASP A 470 16.39 3.91 -14.54
N TYR A 471 15.11 3.62 -14.28
CA TYR A 471 14.46 4.07 -13.05
C TYR A 471 13.40 3.06 -12.58
N ALA A 472 13.47 2.78 -11.28
CA ALA A 472 12.54 1.98 -10.50
C ALA A 472 11.16 2.64 -10.50
N ALA A 473 10.13 1.87 -10.85
CA ALA A 473 8.75 2.30 -10.74
C ALA A 473 8.14 1.67 -9.49
N GLU A 474 7.70 2.48 -8.53
CA GLU A 474 6.64 2.06 -7.63
C GLU A 474 5.34 2.11 -8.42
N PHE A 475 4.79 0.93 -8.70
CA PHE A 475 3.56 0.80 -9.45
C PHE A 475 2.38 0.90 -8.48
N ASP A 476 1.65 1.99 -8.59
CA ASP A 476 0.30 2.09 -8.05
C ASP A 476 -0.66 1.55 -9.12
N ASP A 477 -1.03 0.28 -9.02
CA ASP A 477 -2.32 -0.18 -9.55
C ASP A 477 -3.37 0.23 -8.51
N SER A 478 -3.49 1.53 -8.25
CA SER A 478 -4.64 2.06 -7.56
C SER A 478 -5.82 1.77 -8.48
N ASP A 479 -6.62 0.78 -8.07
CA ASP A 479 -8.06 0.78 -8.27
C ASP A 479 -8.65 2.07 -7.66
N ASP A 480 -8.26 3.25 -8.15
CA ASP A 480 -8.78 4.55 -7.76
C ASP A 480 -9.54 5.16 -8.94
N ASP A 481 -10.85 4.94 -8.90
CA ASP A 481 -11.78 6.06 -8.96
C ASP A 481 -12.46 6.11 -7.59
N LEU A 482 -11.94 6.96 -6.69
CA LEU A 482 -12.59 7.35 -5.43
C LEU A 482 -13.77 8.30 -5.74
N ALA A 483 -14.97 7.92 -5.34
CA ALA A 483 -16.01 8.88 -4.94
C ALA A 483 -17.07 8.20 -4.06
N ASP A 484 -17.32 8.82 -2.91
CA ASP A 484 -18.42 8.63 -1.95
C ASP A 484 -18.45 7.31 -1.15
N TYR A 485 -18.00 7.37 0.11
CA TYR A 485 -18.88 7.20 1.27
C TYR A 485 -18.29 7.85 2.52
N ALA A 486 -19.20 8.31 3.37
CA ALA A 486 -19.08 9.44 4.26
C ALA A 486 -18.34 9.14 5.58
N LYS A 487 -17.78 10.22 6.13
CA LYS A 487 -17.63 10.55 7.56
C LYS A 487 -18.20 9.50 8.53
N PHE A 488 -17.32 8.89 9.34
CA PHE A 488 -17.69 8.51 10.69
C PHE A 488 -17.07 9.53 11.65
N SER A 489 -17.97 10.36 12.19
CA SER A 489 -17.72 11.18 13.37
C SER A 489 -17.56 10.25 14.56
N SER A 490 -16.56 10.51 15.37
CA SER A 490 -16.57 10.15 16.79
C SER A 490 -17.69 10.91 17.50
N ASP A 491 -18.08 10.36 18.65
CA ASP A 491 -18.93 10.92 19.70
C ASP A 491 -20.45 10.79 19.47
N ASP A 492 -21.07 9.87 20.22
CA ASP A 492 -21.94 10.30 21.32
C ASP A 492 -22.10 9.17 22.35
N GLU A 493 -21.84 9.55 23.61
CA GLU A 493 -22.28 8.89 24.83
C GLU A 493 -23.81 9.04 24.97
N GLN A 494 -24.53 7.93 25.14
CA GLN A 494 -25.51 7.68 26.22
C GLN A 494 -26.14 6.29 26.06
#